data_AF-A0A7X9EJU2-F1
#
_entry.id   AF-A0A7X9EJU2-F1
#
_cell.length_a   1.000
_cell.length_b   1.000
_cell.length_c   1.000
_cell.angle_alpha   90.00
_cell.angle_beta   90.00
_cell.angle_gamma   90.00
#
_symmetry.space_group_name_H-M   'P 1'
#
loop_
_entity.id
_entity.type
_entity.pdbx_description
1 polymer ?
#
loop_
_entity_poly.entity_id
_entity_poly.type
_entity_poly.pdbx_seq_one_letter_code
_entity_poly.pdbx_strand_id
1 'polypeptide(L)'
;MKIRKDKEKNISFGKMEEAILLQEKEQDLLKQIQEREKECLRSKKKKSNQVTSDDVRSIISKWTGIPVNTLGNKERKALLELDSSLESKVIGQKEACTLVSSAIKRARTGIIDKDRPWASFLFLGPTGVGKTELAKALTKELFGDEDKLIQIDMSEMMEMHSVSKLIGSPPGYVGYQQGGWLTEKIRKNPHSVILFDEIEKAHPDVLNILLQILEYGHLMDGKGRRVNFKNTVVVLTSNIGAEEIRKDKVLGFGTKKKDSRDDREINNAYDSMKTLLLEELRDTLRPELLNRLDDIVIFRSLTRKDAKKIVTLLVGDLNERLKEENIHITLEDDVVSYIVKNGFSEEYGARPLRRLLQSKIENLLADFILKKNIVNNVKTVEIKVGLKDNRLVILHSK
;
A
#
# COMPACT_ATOMS: atom_id res chain seq x y z
N MET A 1 -57.86 30.36 -13.19
CA MET A 1 -59.31 30.23 -12.92
C MET A 1 -59.97 31.50 -12.40
N LYS A 2 -59.37 32.26 -11.46
CA LYS A 2 -59.97 33.52 -10.95
C LYS A 2 -60.18 34.59 -12.03
N ILE A 3 -59.15 34.85 -12.86
CA ILE A 3 -59.19 35.82 -13.97
C ILE A 3 -60.28 35.49 -15.01
N ARG A 4 -60.50 34.21 -15.32
CA ARG A 4 -61.54 33.78 -16.27
C ARG A 4 -62.95 34.04 -15.74
N LYS A 5 -63.19 33.78 -14.45
CA LYS A 5 -64.47 34.11 -13.78
C LYS A 5 -64.69 35.63 -13.69
N ASP A 6 -63.64 36.40 -13.41
CA ASP A 6 -63.74 37.85 -13.32
C ASP A 6 -63.97 38.49 -14.70
N LYS A 7 -63.37 37.92 -15.76
CA LYS A 7 -63.64 38.29 -17.16
C LYS A 7 -65.10 38.01 -17.54
N GLU A 8 -65.61 36.81 -17.28
CA GLU A 8 -67.00 36.44 -17.57
C GLU A 8 -68.00 37.36 -16.82
N LYS A 9 -67.70 37.72 -15.57
CA LYS A 9 -68.48 38.72 -14.82
C LYS A 9 -68.43 40.09 -15.48
N ASN A 10 -67.26 40.61 -15.83
CA ASN A 10 -67.15 41.95 -16.44
C ASN A 10 -67.82 42.03 -17.82
N ILE A 11 -67.83 40.94 -18.58
CA ILE A 11 -68.62 40.82 -19.82
C ILE A 11 -70.13 40.90 -19.51
N SER A 12 -70.61 40.19 -18.48
CA SER A 12 -72.03 40.24 -18.09
C SER A 12 -72.48 41.60 -17.55
N PHE A 13 -71.58 42.40 -16.97
CA PHE A 13 -71.85 43.75 -16.48
C PHE A 13 -71.62 44.85 -17.53
N GLY A 14 -71.33 44.51 -18.79
CA GLY A 14 -71.15 45.47 -19.89
C GLY A 14 -69.84 46.27 -19.86
N LYS A 15 -68.88 45.91 -18.99
CA LYS A 15 -67.58 46.57 -18.87
C LYS A 15 -66.56 45.95 -19.83
N MET A 16 -66.67 46.31 -21.11
CA MET A 16 -65.85 45.70 -22.17
C MET A 16 -64.35 46.00 -22.05
N GLU A 17 -63.96 47.22 -21.63
CA GLU A 17 -62.54 47.59 -21.49
C GLU A 17 -61.80 46.75 -20.43
N GLU A 18 -62.40 46.57 -19.25
CA GLU A 18 -61.86 45.72 -18.19
C GLU A 18 -61.78 44.24 -18.61
N ALA A 19 -62.76 43.77 -19.40
CA ALA A 19 -62.76 42.41 -19.93
C ALA A 19 -61.64 42.15 -20.95
N ILE A 20 -61.30 43.15 -21.78
CA ILE A 20 -60.18 43.08 -22.73
C ILE A 20 -58.84 42.99 -21.98
N LEU A 21 -58.63 43.84 -20.97
CA LEU A 21 -57.42 43.78 -20.13
C LEU A 21 -57.26 42.43 -19.41
N LEU A 22 -58.36 41.86 -18.93
CA LEU A 22 -58.34 40.53 -18.32
C LEU A 22 -58.10 39.41 -19.35
N GLN A 23 -58.54 39.59 -20.60
CA GLN A 23 -58.25 38.68 -21.70
C GLN A 23 -56.77 38.68 -22.09
N GLU A 24 -56.13 39.85 -22.17
CA GLU A 24 -54.69 39.95 -22.42
C GLU A 24 -53.89 39.28 -21.29
N LYS A 25 -54.23 39.57 -20.03
CA LYS A 25 -53.61 38.91 -18.86
C LYS A 25 -53.82 37.40 -18.87
N GLU A 26 -54.99 36.91 -19.29
CA GLU A 26 -55.26 35.48 -19.42
C GLU A 26 -54.36 34.85 -20.49
N GLN A 27 -54.20 35.49 -21.65
CA GLN A 27 -53.34 35.00 -22.72
C GLN A 27 -51.86 34.97 -22.31
N ASP A 28 -51.37 36.00 -21.63
CA ASP A 28 -49.99 36.04 -21.15
C ASP A 28 -49.71 34.97 -20.08
N LEU A 29 -50.64 34.77 -19.15
CA LEU A 29 -50.51 33.70 -18.16
C LEU A 29 -50.54 32.31 -18.81
N LEU A 30 -51.36 32.10 -19.84
CA LEU A 30 -51.37 30.84 -20.59
C LEU A 30 -50.04 30.59 -21.31
N LYS A 31 -49.43 31.64 -21.91
CA LYS A 31 -48.09 31.53 -22.50
C LYS A 31 -47.04 31.16 -21.45
N GLN A 32 -47.04 31.83 -20.30
CA GLN A 32 -46.10 31.53 -19.21
C GLN A 32 -46.27 30.11 -18.66
N ILE A 33 -47.51 29.62 -18.55
CA ILE A 33 -47.79 28.23 -18.14
C ILE A 33 -47.20 27.26 -19.18
N GLN A 34 -47.44 27.49 -20.48
CA GLN A 34 -46.90 26.63 -21.54
C GLN A 34 -45.37 26.62 -21.57
N GLU A 35 -44.72 27.76 -21.36
CA GLU A 35 -43.26 27.84 -21.27
C GLU A 35 -42.72 27.05 -20.07
N ARG A 36 -43.31 27.25 -18.88
CA ARG A 36 -42.91 26.51 -17.66
C ARG A 36 -43.17 25.00 -17.78
N GLU A 37 -44.26 24.59 -18.44
CA GLU A 37 -44.53 23.18 -18.72
C GLU A 37 -43.48 22.58 -19.66
N LYS A 38 -43.08 23.30 -20.72
CA LYS A 38 -42.00 22.88 -21.63
C LYS A 38 -40.66 22.78 -20.91
N GLU A 39 -40.33 23.71 -20.02
CA GLU A 39 -39.13 23.66 -19.19
C GLU A 39 -39.14 22.48 -18.22
N CYS A 40 -40.28 22.20 -17.57
CA CYS A 40 -40.46 21.06 -16.67
C CYS A 40 -40.34 19.72 -17.42
N LEU A 41 -40.89 19.62 -18.63
CA LEU A 41 -40.73 18.44 -19.49
C LEU A 41 -39.28 18.23 -19.94
N ARG A 42 -38.56 19.32 -20.25
CA ARG A 42 -37.12 19.26 -20.58
C ARG A 42 -36.26 18.86 -19.38
N SER A 43 -36.56 19.34 -18.18
CA SER A 43 -35.82 18.97 -16.97
C SER A 43 -36.09 17.52 -16.53
N LYS A 44 -37.33 17.03 -16.69
CA LYS A 44 -37.67 15.61 -16.50
C LYS A 44 -36.98 14.70 -17.52
N LYS A 45 -36.86 15.11 -18.79
CA LYS A 45 -36.10 14.36 -19.81
C LYS A 45 -34.58 14.35 -19.56
N LYS A 46 -34.03 15.37 -18.87
CA LYS A 46 -32.59 15.45 -18.57
C LYS A 46 -32.13 14.54 -17.42
N LYS A 47 -33.03 14.12 -16.51
CA LYS A 47 -32.72 13.08 -15.52
C LYS A 47 -33.05 11.72 -16.13
N SER A 48 -32.11 11.12 -16.84
CA SER A 48 -32.23 9.70 -17.20
C SER A 48 -32.19 8.89 -15.91
N ASN A 49 -33.34 8.35 -15.46
CA ASN A 49 -33.42 7.33 -14.41
C ASN A 49 -32.87 5.97 -14.89
N GLN A 50 -31.92 5.96 -15.82
CA GLN A 50 -31.27 4.74 -16.28
C GLN A 50 -30.10 4.47 -15.36
N VAL A 51 -30.18 3.35 -14.65
CA VAL A 51 -29.06 2.81 -13.89
C VAL A 51 -28.01 2.34 -14.89
N THR A 52 -26.84 2.95 -14.86
CA THR A 52 -25.70 2.57 -15.70
C THR A 52 -24.87 1.49 -15.00
N SER A 53 -23.99 0.81 -15.74
CA SER A 53 -23.02 -0.12 -15.14
C SER A 53 -22.16 0.56 -14.09
N ASP A 54 -21.86 1.86 -14.25
CA ASP A 54 -21.01 2.61 -13.32
C ASP A 54 -21.72 2.90 -12.00
N ASP A 55 -23.04 3.13 -12.03
CA ASP A 55 -23.85 3.25 -10.82
C ASP A 55 -23.84 1.95 -10.01
N VAL A 56 -24.07 0.80 -10.68
CA VAL A 56 -24.02 -0.53 -10.05
C VAL A 56 -22.64 -0.82 -9.47
N ARG A 57 -21.57 -0.54 -10.23
CA ARG A 57 -20.18 -0.69 -9.78
C ARG A 57 -19.90 0.16 -8.54
N SER A 58 -20.33 1.42 -8.53
CA SER A 58 -20.10 2.33 -7.40
C SER A 58 -20.74 1.81 -6.11
N ILE A 59 -21.95 1.23 -6.19
CA ILE A 59 -22.66 0.66 -5.06
C ILE A 59 -21.97 -0.62 -4.59
N ILE A 60 -21.62 -1.52 -5.51
CA ILE A 60 -20.91 -2.76 -5.18
C ILE A 60 -19.56 -2.43 -4.54
N SER A 61 -18.81 -1.47 -5.08
CA SER A 61 -17.55 -1.02 -4.50
C SER A 61 -17.71 -0.43 -3.10
N LYS A 62 -18.78 0.34 -2.84
CA LYS A 62 -19.07 0.85 -1.49
C LYS A 62 -19.44 -0.27 -0.52
N TRP A 63 -20.22 -1.26 -0.94
CA TRP A 63 -20.67 -2.35 -0.07
C TRP A 63 -19.56 -3.36 0.23
N THR A 64 -18.77 -3.69 -0.78
CA THR A 64 -17.78 -4.76 -0.69
C THR A 64 -16.37 -4.24 -0.39
N GLY A 65 -16.14 -2.92 -0.58
CA GLY A 65 -14.80 -2.35 -0.63
C GLY A 65 -14.03 -2.72 -1.90
N ILE A 66 -14.66 -3.39 -2.88
CA ILE A 66 -14.01 -3.94 -4.09
C ILE A 66 -14.17 -2.98 -5.28
N PRO A 67 -13.11 -2.35 -5.81
CA PRO A 67 -13.19 -1.56 -7.03
C PRO A 67 -13.58 -2.46 -8.21
N VAL A 68 -14.78 -2.27 -8.76
CA VAL A 68 -15.28 -3.14 -9.83
C VAL A 68 -14.74 -2.68 -11.18
N ASN A 69 -13.57 -3.19 -11.58
CA ASN A 69 -12.96 -3.31 -12.93
C ASN A 69 -12.96 -2.14 -13.93
N THR A 70 -13.49 -0.96 -13.61
CA THR A 70 -13.15 0.26 -14.35
C THR A 70 -12.01 0.95 -13.62
N LEU A 71 -10.79 0.76 -14.14
CA LEU A 71 -9.62 1.53 -13.77
C LEU A 71 -9.95 3.01 -13.96
N GLY A 72 -10.22 3.72 -12.87
CA GLY A 72 -10.43 5.16 -12.92
C GLY A 72 -9.15 5.86 -13.43
N ASN A 73 -9.28 7.03 -14.04
CA ASN A 73 -8.12 7.78 -14.55
C ASN A 73 -7.03 8.01 -13.47
N LYS A 74 -7.43 8.23 -12.21
CA LYS A 74 -6.51 8.36 -11.06
C LYS A 74 -5.76 7.05 -10.79
N GLU A 75 -6.46 5.93 -10.77
CA GLU A 75 -5.87 4.62 -10.52
C GLU A 75 -4.94 4.20 -11.65
N ARG A 76 -5.32 4.47 -12.91
CA ARG A 76 -4.46 4.20 -14.07
C ARG A 76 -3.14 4.97 -13.98
N LYS A 77 -3.20 6.25 -13.61
CA LYS A 77 -2.00 7.07 -13.42
C LYS A 77 -1.13 6.52 -12.28
N ALA A 78 -1.74 6.21 -11.13
CA ALA A 78 -1.03 5.61 -10.01
C ALA A 78 -0.34 4.29 -10.38
N LEU A 79 -1.01 3.42 -11.14
CA LEU A 79 -0.41 2.16 -11.61
C LEU A 79 0.75 2.40 -12.58
N LEU A 80 0.67 3.38 -13.47
CA LEU A 80 1.78 3.71 -14.38
C LEU A 80 3.01 4.18 -13.60
N GLU A 81 2.81 4.98 -12.56
CA GLU A 81 3.85 5.57 -11.70
C GLU A 81 4.26 4.65 -10.52
N LEU A 82 3.64 3.47 -10.38
CA LEU A 82 3.84 2.57 -9.23
C LEU A 82 5.32 2.21 -9.01
N ASP A 83 6.06 1.94 -10.08
CA ASP A 83 7.48 1.57 -10.01
C ASP A 83 8.31 2.69 -9.38
N SER A 84 8.21 3.90 -9.92
CA SER A 84 8.87 5.08 -9.37
C SER A 84 8.43 5.41 -7.94
N SER A 85 7.15 5.19 -7.62
CA SER A 85 6.62 5.42 -6.27
C SER A 85 7.24 4.44 -5.26
N LEU A 86 7.32 3.15 -5.61
CA LEU A 86 7.96 2.14 -4.77
C LEU A 86 9.47 2.36 -4.66
N GLU A 87 10.17 2.69 -5.75
CA GLU A 87 11.61 3.00 -5.74
C GLU A 87 11.96 4.19 -4.83
N SER A 88 11.07 5.18 -4.75
CA SER A 88 11.26 6.34 -3.86
C SER A 88 11.20 5.98 -2.38
N LYS A 89 10.49 4.89 -2.03
CA LYS A 89 10.29 4.42 -0.65
C LYS A 89 11.25 3.29 -0.27
N VAL A 90 11.54 2.40 -1.21
CA VAL A 90 12.38 1.22 -1.00
C VAL A 90 13.72 1.39 -1.71
N ILE A 91 14.66 1.96 -0.97
CA ILE A 91 15.98 2.33 -1.49
C ILE A 91 16.82 1.09 -1.79
N GLY A 92 17.49 1.09 -2.96
CA GLY A 92 18.47 0.08 -3.34
C GLY A 92 17.89 -1.18 -3.96
N GLN A 93 16.56 -1.27 -4.09
CA GLN A 93 15.85 -2.47 -4.56
C GLN A 93 15.07 -2.21 -5.85
N LYS A 94 15.74 -1.59 -6.84
CA LYS A 94 15.12 -1.19 -8.11
C LYS A 94 14.45 -2.36 -8.83
N GLU A 95 15.20 -3.45 -9.03
CA GLU A 95 14.71 -4.64 -9.72
C GLU A 95 13.50 -5.26 -9.01
N ALA A 96 13.50 -5.28 -7.68
CA ALA A 96 12.37 -5.76 -6.89
C ALA A 96 11.12 -4.91 -7.10
N CYS A 97 11.26 -3.58 -7.08
CA CYS A 97 10.16 -2.65 -7.34
C CYS A 97 9.57 -2.84 -8.74
N THR A 98 10.43 -3.02 -9.76
CA THR A 98 10.00 -3.19 -11.15
C THR A 98 9.27 -4.51 -11.36
N LEU A 99 9.77 -5.63 -10.78
CA LEU A 99 9.12 -6.94 -10.87
C LEU A 99 7.73 -6.92 -10.22
N VAL A 100 7.65 -6.43 -8.98
CA VAL A 100 6.38 -6.31 -8.24
C VAL A 100 5.40 -5.41 -8.98
N SER A 101 5.84 -4.23 -9.44
CA SER A 101 5.00 -3.31 -10.19
C SER A 101 4.45 -3.93 -11.48
N SER A 102 5.28 -4.71 -12.19
CA SER A 102 4.89 -5.37 -13.43
C SER A 102 3.82 -6.44 -13.19
N ALA A 103 3.98 -7.28 -12.17
CA ALA A 103 2.98 -8.27 -11.80
C ALA A 103 1.64 -7.65 -11.40
N ILE A 104 1.67 -6.56 -10.62
CA ILE A 104 0.45 -5.85 -10.22
C ILE A 104 -0.23 -5.17 -11.41
N LYS A 105 0.54 -4.59 -12.34
CA LYS A 105 -0.01 -4.04 -13.60
C LYS A 105 -0.74 -5.13 -14.39
N ARG A 106 -0.13 -6.31 -14.56
CA ARG A 106 -0.78 -7.47 -15.23
C ARG A 106 -2.10 -7.82 -14.55
N ALA A 107 -2.09 -7.89 -13.22
CA ALA A 107 -3.27 -8.22 -12.41
C ALA A 107 -4.42 -7.23 -12.63
N ARG A 108 -4.14 -5.93 -12.49
CA ARG A 108 -5.14 -4.86 -12.63
C ARG A 108 -5.65 -4.67 -14.04
N THR A 109 -4.88 -5.06 -15.06
CA THR A 109 -5.34 -5.08 -16.47
C THR A 109 -6.18 -6.31 -16.82
N GLY A 110 -6.33 -7.28 -15.91
CA GLY A 110 -7.11 -8.50 -16.14
C GLY A 110 -6.44 -9.51 -17.06
N ILE A 111 -5.11 -9.42 -17.23
CA ILE A 111 -4.30 -10.35 -18.03
C ILE A 111 -4.02 -11.65 -17.27
N ILE A 112 -4.15 -11.63 -15.93
CA ILE A 112 -3.88 -12.78 -15.06
C ILE A 112 -5.03 -13.78 -15.03
N ASP A 113 -4.73 -14.96 -14.50
CA ASP A 113 -5.74 -15.96 -14.11
C ASP A 113 -6.65 -15.40 -13.00
N LYS A 114 -7.97 -15.46 -13.21
CA LYS A 114 -9.00 -14.97 -12.29
C LYS A 114 -9.25 -15.92 -11.12
N ASP A 115 -8.70 -17.13 -11.17
CA ASP A 115 -8.84 -18.11 -10.11
C ASP A 115 -7.75 -18.03 -9.05
N ARG A 116 -6.76 -17.15 -9.22
CA ARG A 116 -5.64 -16.95 -8.28
C ARG A 116 -5.68 -15.58 -7.61
N PRO A 117 -4.90 -15.37 -6.53
CA PRO A 117 -4.62 -14.03 -6.00
C PRO A 117 -4.11 -13.08 -7.09
N TRP A 118 -4.23 -11.77 -6.88
CA TRP A 118 -3.77 -10.78 -7.88
C TRP A 118 -2.29 -10.92 -8.21
N ALA A 119 -1.47 -11.16 -7.19
CA ALA A 119 -0.08 -11.47 -7.37
C ALA A 119 0.43 -12.23 -6.15
N SER A 120 1.44 -13.06 -6.37
CA SER A 120 2.09 -13.88 -5.37
C SER A 120 3.61 -13.82 -5.54
N PHE A 121 4.30 -13.42 -4.49
CA PHE A 121 5.75 -13.19 -4.52
C PHE A 121 6.47 -13.96 -3.42
N LEU A 122 7.69 -14.39 -3.70
CA LEU A 122 8.66 -14.76 -2.68
C LEU A 122 9.80 -13.74 -2.66
N PHE A 123 9.94 -13.01 -1.57
CA PHE A 123 10.99 -12.05 -1.31
C PHE A 123 12.15 -12.73 -0.62
N LEU A 124 13.25 -12.90 -1.34
CA LEU A 124 14.45 -13.57 -0.88
C LEU A 124 15.56 -12.57 -0.64
N GLY A 125 16.27 -12.67 0.48
CA GLY A 125 17.44 -11.83 0.74
C GLY A 125 17.71 -11.67 2.24
N PRO A 126 18.82 -10.99 2.60
CA PRO A 126 19.26 -10.92 3.99
C PRO A 126 18.34 -10.05 4.83
N THR A 127 18.53 -10.08 6.15
CA THR A 127 17.69 -9.27 7.05
C THR A 127 17.95 -7.76 6.85
N GLY A 128 16.90 -6.96 7.03
CA GLY A 128 17.03 -5.49 7.03
C GLY A 128 17.31 -4.83 5.69
N VAL A 129 17.11 -5.51 4.55
CA VAL A 129 17.30 -4.96 3.19
C VAL A 129 16.06 -4.33 2.55
N GLY A 130 14.88 -4.47 3.16
CA GLY A 130 13.64 -3.82 2.70
C GLY A 130 12.52 -4.74 2.23
N LYS A 131 12.59 -6.06 2.47
CA LYS A 131 11.52 -7.03 2.10
C LYS A 131 10.14 -6.63 2.65
N THR A 132 10.05 -6.48 3.96
CA THR A 132 8.83 -6.05 4.67
C THR A 132 8.43 -4.61 4.30
N GLU A 133 9.43 -3.75 4.04
CA GLU A 133 9.18 -2.35 3.66
C GLU A 133 8.53 -2.24 2.28
N LEU A 134 8.93 -3.09 1.33
CA LEU A 134 8.29 -3.16 0.01
C LEU A 134 6.84 -3.62 0.12
N ALA A 135 6.55 -4.60 0.98
CA ALA A 135 5.16 -5.02 1.23
C ALA A 135 4.32 -3.87 1.82
N LYS A 136 4.85 -3.13 2.80
CA LYS A 136 4.18 -1.95 3.39
C LYS A 136 3.94 -0.85 2.35
N ALA A 137 4.98 -0.49 1.60
CA ALA A 137 4.90 0.51 0.54
C ALA A 137 3.86 0.10 -0.50
N LEU A 138 3.85 -1.17 -0.92
CA LEU A 138 2.87 -1.72 -1.85
C LEU A 138 1.44 -1.62 -1.32
N THR A 139 1.21 -1.99 -0.06
CA THR A 139 -0.12 -1.86 0.57
C THR A 139 -0.62 -0.42 0.51
N LYS A 140 0.23 0.54 0.88
CA LYS A 140 -0.10 1.96 0.87
C LYS A 140 -0.41 2.47 -0.53
N GLU A 141 0.38 2.09 -1.54
CA GLU A 141 0.16 2.51 -2.93
C GLU A 141 -1.11 1.92 -3.54
N LEU A 142 -1.44 0.66 -3.22
CA LEU A 142 -2.61 -0.01 -3.81
C LEU A 142 -3.91 0.31 -3.09
N PHE A 143 -3.87 0.44 -1.77
CA PHE A 143 -5.08 0.52 -0.95
C PHE A 143 -5.21 1.83 -0.18
N GLY A 144 -4.18 2.68 -0.19
CA GLY A 144 -4.17 3.97 0.53
C GLY A 144 -4.12 3.85 2.05
N ASP A 145 -4.09 2.62 2.58
CA ASP A 145 -4.25 2.31 3.99
C ASP A 145 -3.28 1.18 4.39
N GLU A 146 -2.38 1.48 5.32
CA GLU A 146 -1.39 0.51 5.82
C GLU A 146 -2.04 -0.61 6.64
N ASP A 147 -3.24 -0.40 7.21
CA ASP A 147 -3.97 -1.43 7.98
C ASP A 147 -4.51 -2.57 7.10
N LYS A 148 -4.44 -2.40 5.77
CA LYS A 148 -4.71 -3.45 4.79
C LYS A 148 -3.54 -4.44 4.65
N LEU A 149 -2.43 -4.22 5.34
CA LEU A 149 -1.36 -5.19 5.47
C LEU A 149 -1.69 -6.20 6.58
N ILE A 150 -1.88 -7.45 6.20
CA ILE A 150 -2.04 -8.56 7.12
C ILE A 150 -0.69 -9.27 7.23
N GLN A 151 0.08 -8.92 8.26
CA GLN A 151 1.36 -9.56 8.55
C GLN A 151 1.19 -10.76 9.47
N ILE A 152 1.88 -11.85 9.16
CA ILE A 152 1.91 -13.09 9.92
C ILE A 152 3.37 -13.53 10.02
N ASP A 153 3.84 -13.66 11.26
CA ASP A 153 5.16 -14.21 11.55
C ASP A 153 5.08 -15.74 11.54
N MET A 154 5.80 -16.38 10.62
CA MET A 154 5.80 -17.84 10.51
C MET A 154 6.58 -18.52 11.64
N SER A 155 7.40 -17.77 12.39
CA SER A 155 8.03 -18.29 13.60
C SER A 155 7.00 -18.57 14.72
N GLU A 156 5.85 -17.88 14.73
CA GLU A 156 4.73 -18.21 15.64
C GLU A 156 3.90 -19.43 15.16
N MET A 157 4.13 -19.88 13.93
CA MET A 157 3.38 -20.93 13.24
C MET A 157 4.20 -22.22 13.07
N MET A 158 5.18 -22.45 13.95
CA MET A 158 6.01 -23.65 13.96
C MET A 158 5.26 -24.90 14.44
N GLU A 159 4.22 -24.74 15.26
CA GLU A 159 3.48 -25.84 15.86
C GLU A 159 2.18 -26.16 15.10
N MET A 160 1.80 -27.44 15.08
CA MET A 160 0.56 -27.92 14.44
C MET A 160 -0.70 -27.22 14.97
N HIS A 161 -0.77 -26.93 16.28
CA HIS A 161 -1.93 -26.27 16.88
C HIS A 161 -2.05 -24.79 16.51
N SER A 162 -0.96 -24.13 16.10
CA SER A 162 -0.99 -22.75 15.59
C SER A 162 -1.72 -22.66 14.25
N VAL A 163 -1.71 -23.73 13.45
CA VAL A 163 -2.42 -23.80 12.16
C VAL A 163 -3.93 -23.63 12.34
N SER A 164 -4.50 -24.29 13.36
CA SER A 164 -5.92 -24.15 13.70
C SER A 164 -6.30 -22.72 14.09
N LYS A 165 -5.36 -21.89 14.59
CA LYS A 165 -5.62 -20.47 14.86
C LYS A 165 -5.80 -19.67 13.56
N LEU A 166 -5.08 -20.01 12.50
CA LEU A 166 -5.16 -19.32 11.21
C LEU A 166 -6.50 -19.57 10.50
N ILE A 167 -6.95 -20.83 10.46
CA ILE A 167 -8.12 -21.26 9.66
C ILE A 167 -9.37 -21.57 10.47
N GLY A 168 -9.22 -21.79 11.78
CA GLY A 168 -10.27 -22.22 12.70
C GLY A 168 -10.13 -23.70 13.04
N SER A 169 -10.53 -24.08 14.26
CA SER A 169 -10.56 -25.49 14.66
C SER A 169 -11.59 -26.27 13.83
N PRO A 170 -11.35 -27.55 13.52
CA PRO A 170 -12.33 -28.41 12.86
C PRO A 170 -13.53 -28.75 13.77
N PRO A 171 -14.64 -29.28 13.22
CA PRO A 171 -15.82 -29.69 13.99
C PRO A 171 -15.44 -30.67 15.11
N GLY A 172 -15.92 -30.40 16.33
CA GLY A 172 -15.68 -31.25 17.51
C GLY A 172 -14.50 -30.83 18.40
N TYR A 173 -13.72 -29.82 18.02
CA TYR A 173 -12.63 -29.28 18.84
C TYR A 173 -13.01 -27.98 19.55
N VAL A 174 -12.37 -27.68 20.69
CA VAL A 174 -12.53 -26.40 21.39
C VAL A 174 -12.14 -25.25 20.44
N GLY A 175 -12.98 -24.22 20.37
CA GLY A 175 -12.79 -23.10 19.44
C GLY A 175 -13.41 -23.26 18.06
N TYR A 176 -14.11 -24.38 17.76
CA TYR A 176 -14.83 -24.57 16.48
C TYR A 176 -15.81 -23.44 16.13
N GLN A 177 -16.44 -22.82 17.13
CA GLN A 177 -17.34 -21.67 16.91
C GLN A 177 -16.61 -20.36 16.61
N GLN A 178 -15.29 -20.28 16.77
CA GLN A 178 -14.47 -19.14 16.36
C GLN A 178 -13.94 -19.39 14.94
N GLY A 179 -14.17 -18.45 14.03
CA GLY A 179 -13.56 -18.52 12.70
C GLY A 179 -12.05 -18.38 12.80
N GLY A 180 -11.31 -18.84 11.79
CA GLY A 180 -9.87 -18.63 11.74
C GLY A 180 -9.51 -17.14 11.73
N TRP A 181 -8.39 -16.80 12.36
CA TRP A 181 -7.92 -15.42 12.42
C TRP A 181 -7.65 -14.85 11.02
N LEU A 182 -7.00 -15.62 10.14
CA LEU A 182 -6.68 -15.18 8.78
C LEU A 182 -7.95 -15.15 7.93
N THR A 183 -8.76 -16.22 8.01
CA THR A 183 -9.99 -16.33 7.22
C THR A 183 -11.00 -15.23 7.57
N GLU A 184 -11.14 -14.86 8.85
CA GLU A 184 -11.99 -13.72 9.25
C GLU A 184 -11.41 -12.36 8.85
N LYS A 185 -10.09 -12.16 8.95
CA LYS A 185 -9.46 -10.90 8.48
C LYS A 185 -9.70 -10.69 6.99
N ILE A 186 -9.51 -11.72 6.17
CA ILE A 186 -9.72 -11.66 4.72
C ILE A 186 -11.19 -11.50 4.37
N ARG A 187 -12.10 -12.17 5.09
CA ARG A 187 -13.55 -12.00 4.90
C ARG A 187 -13.99 -10.55 5.14
N LYS A 188 -13.39 -9.86 6.14
CA LYS A 188 -13.65 -8.44 6.42
C LYS A 188 -12.94 -7.51 5.44
N ASN A 189 -11.72 -7.88 5.02
CA ASN A 189 -10.85 -7.09 4.16
C ASN A 189 -10.35 -7.93 2.97
N PRO A 190 -11.18 -8.16 1.94
CA PRO A 190 -10.82 -8.99 0.79
C PRO A 190 -9.76 -8.34 -0.12
N HIS A 191 -9.54 -7.03 0.03
CA HIS A 191 -8.43 -6.28 -0.55
C HIS A 191 -7.35 -6.05 0.51
N SER A 192 -6.30 -6.84 0.45
CA SER A 192 -5.21 -6.78 1.41
C SER A 192 -3.93 -7.31 0.79
N VAL A 193 -2.82 -6.86 1.33
CA VAL A 193 -1.54 -7.54 1.15
C VAL A 193 -1.37 -8.49 2.33
N ILE A 194 -1.10 -9.75 2.07
CA ILE A 194 -0.85 -10.76 3.09
C ILE A 194 0.65 -11.05 3.08
N LEU A 195 1.33 -10.72 4.17
CA LEU A 195 2.76 -10.91 4.33
C LEU A 195 3.02 -12.08 5.29
N PHE A 196 3.56 -13.17 4.76
CA PHE A 196 4.07 -14.30 5.54
C PHE A 196 5.57 -14.13 5.70
N ASP A 197 6.00 -13.71 6.90
CA ASP A 197 7.41 -13.43 7.20
C ASP A 197 8.13 -14.73 7.62
N GLU A 198 9.36 -14.95 7.14
CA GLU A 198 10.22 -16.10 7.50
C GLU A 198 9.59 -17.47 7.18
N ILE A 199 9.12 -17.67 5.94
CA ILE A 199 8.36 -18.85 5.52
C ILE A 199 9.06 -20.20 5.80
N GLU A 200 10.39 -20.21 5.83
CA GLU A 200 11.20 -21.38 6.20
C GLU A 200 10.96 -21.90 7.61
N LYS A 201 10.37 -21.09 8.50
CA LYS A 201 10.05 -21.46 9.88
C LYS A 201 8.66 -22.06 10.03
N ALA A 202 7.80 -21.98 9.01
CA ALA A 202 6.43 -22.42 9.10
C ALA A 202 6.31 -23.94 9.26
N HIS A 203 5.29 -24.39 10.00
CA HIS A 203 4.90 -25.80 10.02
C HIS A 203 4.47 -26.26 8.61
N PRO A 204 4.79 -27.50 8.18
CA PRO A 204 4.43 -28.01 6.85
C PRO A 204 2.94 -27.90 6.49
N ASP A 205 2.05 -28.02 7.48
CA ASP A 205 0.60 -27.87 7.25
C ASP A 205 0.18 -26.44 6.87
N VAL A 206 0.94 -25.42 7.30
CA VAL A 206 0.73 -24.03 6.85
C VAL A 206 1.07 -23.92 5.37
N LEU A 207 2.14 -24.60 4.92
CA LEU A 207 2.52 -24.62 3.50
C LEU A 207 1.44 -25.26 2.62
N ASN A 208 0.77 -26.31 3.12
CA ASN A 208 -0.37 -26.93 2.42
C ASN A 208 -1.54 -25.96 2.25
N ILE A 209 -1.84 -25.15 3.27
CA ILE A 209 -2.87 -24.11 3.21
C ILE A 209 -2.47 -23.00 2.21
N LEU A 210 -1.20 -22.59 2.23
CA LEU A 210 -0.68 -21.61 1.28
C LEU A 210 -0.78 -22.09 -0.17
N LEU A 211 -0.46 -23.36 -0.43
CA LEU A 211 -0.65 -23.97 -1.75
C LEU A 211 -2.11 -23.83 -2.23
N GLN A 212 -3.08 -24.10 -1.36
CA GLN A 212 -4.49 -23.96 -1.70
C GLN A 212 -4.88 -22.51 -2.04
N ILE A 213 -4.37 -21.55 -1.27
CA ILE A 213 -4.60 -20.11 -1.50
C ILE A 213 -4.00 -19.69 -2.85
N LEU A 214 -2.75 -20.09 -3.13
CA LEU A 214 -2.03 -19.71 -4.36
C LEU A 214 -2.60 -20.39 -5.61
N GLU A 215 -3.06 -21.63 -5.50
CA GLU A 215 -3.59 -22.39 -6.63
C GLU A 215 -5.03 -22.02 -6.98
N TYR A 216 -5.90 -21.89 -5.97
CA TYR A 216 -7.33 -21.76 -6.19
C TYR A 216 -7.93 -20.42 -5.74
N GLY A 217 -7.13 -19.53 -5.14
CA GLY A 217 -7.59 -18.22 -4.69
C GLY A 217 -8.70 -18.28 -3.64
N HIS A 218 -8.87 -19.42 -2.95
CA HIS A 218 -9.86 -19.57 -1.89
C HIS A 218 -9.41 -20.59 -0.86
N LEU A 219 -9.95 -20.46 0.34
CA LEU A 219 -9.69 -21.35 1.47
C LEU A 219 -11.01 -21.67 2.17
N MET A 220 -11.22 -22.92 2.57
CA MET A 220 -12.31 -23.24 3.49
C MET A 220 -11.85 -23.02 4.93
N ASP A 221 -12.65 -22.27 5.69
CA ASP A 221 -12.42 -22.14 7.12
C ASP A 221 -12.89 -23.39 7.89
N GLY A 222 -12.57 -23.45 9.19
CA GLY A 222 -12.99 -24.55 10.06
C GLY A 222 -14.50 -24.78 10.10
N LYS A 223 -15.33 -23.79 9.74
CA LYS A 223 -16.80 -23.88 9.68
C LYS A 223 -17.33 -24.31 8.30
N GLY A 224 -16.46 -24.63 7.36
CA GLY A 224 -16.82 -24.97 5.97
C GLY A 224 -17.23 -23.77 5.12
N ARG A 225 -16.92 -22.53 5.53
CA ARG A 225 -17.17 -21.34 4.72
C ARG A 225 -16.01 -21.12 3.76
N ARG A 226 -16.33 -20.89 2.49
CA ARG A 226 -15.35 -20.55 1.46
C ARG A 226 -14.98 -19.07 1.53
N VAL A 227 -13.72 -18.77 1.86
CA VAL A 227 -13.15 -17.42 1.90
C VAL A 227 -12.36 -17.15 0.62
N ASN A 228 -12.54 -15.97 0.04
CA ASN A 228 -11.97 -15.58 -1.25
C ASN A 228 -10.68 -14.75 -1.06
N PHE A 229 -9.60 -15.19 -1.71
CA PHE A 229 -8.27 -14.57 -1.73
C PHE A 229 -7.90 -14.03 -3.12
N LYS A 230 -8.78 -14.10 -4.13
CA LYS A 230 -8.49 -13.67 -5.50
C LYS A 230 -8.13 -12.18 -5.63
N ASN A 231 -8.57 -11.37 -4.68
CA ASN A 231 -8.34 -9.92 -4.65
C ASN A 231 -7.21 -9.49 -3.70
N THR A 232 -6.37 -10.43 -3.27
CA THR A 232 -5.25 -10.17 -2.37
C THR A 232 -3.93 -10.22 -3.13
N VAL A 233 -2.91 -9.58 -2.54
CA VAL A 233 -1.51 -9.78 -2.94
C VAL A 233 -0.86 -10.63 -1.85
N VAL A 234 -0.27 -11.76 -2.23
CA VAL A 234 0.42 -12.66 -1.30
C VAL A 234 1.93 -12.41 -1.39
N VAL A 235 2.57 -12.14 -0.26
CA VAL A 235 4.01 -11.95 -0.16
C VAL A 235 4.54 -12.92 0.87
N LEU A 236 5.48 -13.77 0.46
CA LEU A 236 6.28 -14.62 1.33
C LEU A 236 7.66 -13.96 1.49
N THR A 237 8.25 -13.94 2.68
CA THR A 237 9.66 -13.57 2.83
C THR A 237 10.47 -14.77 3.26
N SER A 238 11.73 -14.80 2.84
CA SER A 238 12.68 -15.80 3.33
C SER A 238 14.09 -15.23 3.44
N ASN A 239 14.82 -15.69 4.46
CA ASN A 239 16.23 -15.38 4.65
C ASN A 239 17.17 -16.51 4.14
N ILE A 240 16.63 -17.59 3.54
CA ILE A 240 17.40 -18.74 3.04
C ILE A 240 18.52 -18.29 2.09
N GLY A 241 19.72 -18.88 2.25
CA GLY A 241 20.91 -18.66 1.43
C GLY A 241 21.54 -17.27 1.44
N ALA A 242 20.86 -16.28 2.01
CA ALA A 242 21.35 -14.92 2.01
C ALA A 242 22.55 -14.71 2.96
N GLU A 243 22.64 -15.49 4.04
CA GLU A 243 23.76 -15.40 5.00
C GLU A 243 25.03 -16.12 4.50
N GLU A 244 24.89 -17.23 3.78
CA GLU A 244 26.05 -17.98 3.23
C GLU A 244 26.73 -17.20 2.12
N ILE A 245 25.95 -16.59 1.22
CA ILE A 245 26.49 -15.76 0.14
C ILE A 245 27.20 -14.51 0.68
N ARG A 246 26.72 -13.96 1.81
CA ARG A 246 27.44 -12.87 2.49
C ARG A 246 28.81 -13.33 2.98
N LYS A 247 28.92 -14.53 3.56
CA LYS A 247 30.20 -15.08 4.04
C LYS A 247 31.16 -15.37 2.88
N ASP A 248 30.65 -15.90 1.76
CA ASP A 248 31.49 -16.18 0.59
C ASP A 248 32.05 -14.91 -0.06
N LYS A 249 31.28 -13.81 -0.10
CA LYS A 249 31.82 -12.48 -0.48
C LYS A 249 32.94 -11.97 0.44
N VAL A 250 32.97 -12.41 1.69
CA VAL A 250 33.99 -12.03 2.68
C VAL A 250 35.21 -12.96 2.63
N LEU A 251 35.04 -14.24 2.28
CA LEU A 251 36.10 -15.26 2.31
C LEU A 251 36.74 -15.60 0.95
N GLY A 252 36.07 -15.41 -0.18
CA GLY A 252 36.58 -15.81 -1.51
C GLY A 252 36.36 -14.75 -2.58
N PHE A 253 37.41 -14.35 -3.28
CA PHE A 253 37.44 -13.32 -4.35
C PHE A 253 37.44 -11.85 -3.92
N GLY A 254 38.28 -11.55 -2.93
CA GLY A 254 38.95 -10.24 -2.84
C GLY A 254 39.96 -10.04 -3.98
N THR A 255 39.54 -10.08 -5.25
CA THR A 255 40.34 -9.53 -6.34
C THR A 255 40.28 -8.00 -6.27
N LYS A 256 41.34 -7.47 -5.68
CA LYS A 256 42.01 -6.18 -5.97
C LYS A 256 41.12 -4.94 -6.11
N LYS A 257 41.40 -3.96 -5.23
CA LYS A 257 41.23 -2.53 -5.53
C LYS A 257 41.58 -2.25 -7.00
N LYS A 258 40.62 -1.74 -7.77
CA LYS A 258 40.77 -0.58 -8.68
C LYS A 258 39.44 -0.22 -9.34
N ASP A 259 39.21 1.08 -9.36
CA ASP A 259 38.07 1.80 -9.92
C ASP A 259 37.92 1.54 -11.43
N SER A 260 37.14 0.52 -11.80
CA SER A 260 36.45 0.35 -13.10
C SER A 260 36.05 -1.13 -13.23
N ARG A 261 34.94 -1.54 -12.60
CA ARG A 261 34.34 -2.85 -12.87
C ARG A 261 33.35 -2.69 -14.02
N ASP A 262 33.56 -3.43 -15.10
CA ASP A 262 32.62 -3.53 -16.22
C ASP A 262 31.26 -4.04 -15.71
N ASP A 263 30.17 -3.44 -16.18
CA ASP A 263 28.79 -3.83 -15.82
C ASP A 263 28.49 -5.33 -16.10
N ARG A 264 29.27 -5.96 -16.99
CA ARG A 264 29.17 -7.40 -17.32
C ARG A 264 29.61 -8.32 -16.17
N GLU A 265 30.65 -7.97 -15.41
CA GLU A 265 31.13 -8.80 -14.30
C GLU A 265 30.13 -8.79 -13.13
N ILE A 266 29.47 -7.65 -12.90
CA ILE A 266 28.46 -7.48 -11.86
C ILE A 266 27.21 -8.32 -12.19
N ASN A 267 26.78 -8.33 -13.46
CA ASN A 267 25.64 -9.13 -13.91
C ASN A 267 25.94 -10.63 -13.80
N ASN A 268 27.12 -11.09 -14.21
CA ASN A 268 27.50 -12.50 -14.08
C ASN A 268 27.53 -12.96 -12.61
N ALA A 269 28.07 -12.14 -11.70
CA ALA A 269 28.08 -12.45 -10.28
C ALA A 269 26.66 -12.51 -9.68
N TYR A 270 25.74 -11.68 -10.17
CA TYR A 270 24.34 -11.70 -9.76
C TYR A 270 23.61 -12.95 -10.26
N ASP A 271 23.82 -13.35 -11.50
CA ASP A 271 23.21 -14.56 -12.07
C ASP A 271 23.70 -15.83 -11.37
N SER A 272 25.01 -15.94 -11.08
CA SER A 272 25.55 -17.06 -10.30
C SER A 272 24.98 -17.09 -8.87
N MET A 273 24.87 -15.93 -8.23
CA MET A 273 24.26 -15.78 -6.90
C MET A 273 22.80 -16.23 -6.90
N LYS A 274 22.04 -15.83 -7.93
CA LYS A 274 20.64 -16.20 -8.11
C LYS A 274 20.47 -17.71 -8.29
N THR A 275 21.34 -18.36 -9.06
CA THR A 275 21.28 -19.82 -9.22
C THR A 275 21.50 -20.55 -7.90
N LEU A 276 22.53 -20.18 -7.13
CA LEU A 276 22.80 -20.78 -5.82
C LEU A 276 21.62 -20.60 -4.85
N LEU A 277 21.07 -19.38 -4.78
CA LEU A 277 19.91 -19.07 -3.96
C LEU A 277 18.68 -19.91 -4.33
N LEU A 278 18.46 -20.15 -5.63
CA LEU A 278 17.33 -20.94 -6.11
C LEU A 278 17.51 -22.45 -5.83
N GLU A 279 18.74 -22.96 -5.82
CA GLU A 279 19.04 -24.33 -5.45
C GLU A 279 18.73 -24.58 -3.96
N GLU A 280 19.28 -23.75 -3.07
CA GLU A 280 19.04 -23.87 -1.63
C GLU A 280 17.56 -23.67 -1.25
N LEU A 281 16.87 -22.80 -2.00
CA LEU A 281 15.42 -22.62 -1.87
C LEU A 281 14.63 -23.88 -2.21
N ARG A 282 15.03 -24.63 -3.24
CA ARG A 282 14.35 -25.86 -3.65
C ARG A 282 14.55 -27.01 -2.67
N ASP A 283 15.68 -27.00 -1.96
CA ASP A 283 15.98 -28.00 -0.93
C ASP A 283 15.16 -27.72 0.35
N THR A 284 14.95 -26.45 0.68
CA THR A 284 14.26 -26.05 1.92
C THR A 284 12.74 -25.90 1.74
N LEU A 285 12.31 -25.30 0.62
CA LEU A 285 10.91 -25.13 0.26
C LEU A 285 10.52 -26.11 -0.85
N ARG A 286 9.32 -26.69 -0.69
CA ARG A 286 8.74 -27.61 -1.66
C ARG A 286 8.63 -27.00 -3.05
N PRO A 287 9.12 -27.65 -4.12
CA PRO A 287 9.01 -27.15 -5.51
C PRO A 287 7.58 -26.83 -5.92
N GLU A 288 6.60 -27.56 -5.38
CA GLU A 288 5.18 -27.30 -5.62
C GLU A 288 4.78 -25.89 -5.22
N LEU A 289 5.33 -25.35 -4.12
CA LEU A 289 5.02 -23.99 -3.66
C LEU A 289 5.65 -22.95 -4.60
N LEU A 290 6.91 -23.16 -4.97
CA LEU A 290 7.66 -22.25 -5.84
C LEU A 290 6.99 -22.10 -7.21
N ASN A 291 6.47 -23.19 -7.76
CA ASN A 291 5.78 -23.20 -9.06
C ASN A 291 4.40 -22.52 -9.04
N ARG A 292 3.87 -22.17 -7.86
CA ARG A 292 2.60 -21.43 -7.73
C ARG A 292 2.77 -19.94 -7.52
N LEU A 293 3.99 -19.50 -7.28
CA LEU A 293 4.31 -18.08 -7.18
C LEU A 293 4.41 -17.47 -8.58
N ASP A 294 4.00 -16.20 -8.70
CA ASP A 294 4.13 -15.48 -9.96
C ASP A 294 5.60 -15.09 -10.21
N ASP A 295 6.30 -14.65 -9.17
CA ASP A 295 7.68 -14.18 -9.27
C ASP A 295 8.47 -14.43 -7.96
N ILE A 296 9.74 -14.84 -8.09
CA ILE A 296 10.72 -14.85 -6.99
C ILE A 296 11.58 -13.60 -7.12
N VAL A 297 11.54 -12.75 -6.09
CA VAL A 297 12.15 -11.43 -6.06
C VAL A 297 13.36 -11.43 -5.13
N ILE A 298 14.53 -11.18 -5.69
CA ILE A 298 15.80 -11.21 -4.96
C ILE A 298 16.18 -9.81 -4.51
N PHE A 299 16.39 -9.64 -3.22
CA PHE A 299 16.81 -8.41 -2.58
C PHE A 299 18.32 -8.40 -2.39
N ARG A 300 18.95 -7.32 -2.81
CA ARG A 300 20.40 -7.15 -2.74
C ARG A 300 20.79 -6.55 -1.40
N SER A 301 22.02 -6.83 -0.95
CA SER A 301 22.59 -6.15 0.22
C SER A 301 22.66 -4.64 -0.03
N LEU A 302 22.28 -3.86 0.97
CA LEU A 302 22.32 -2.40 0.90
C LEU A 302 23.76 -1.89 0.91
N THR A 303 24.03 -0.83 0.17
CA THR A 303 25.32 -0.13 0.23
C THR A 303 25.28 1.02 1.24
N ARG A 304 26.46 1.56 1.60
CA ARG A 304 26.52 2.78 2.42
C ARG A 304 25.84 3.99 1.74
N LYS A 305 25.80 4.03 0.41
CA LYS A 305 25.08 5.07 -0.35
C LYS A 305 23.57 4.91 -0.16
N ASP A 306 23.07 3.68 -0.18
CA ASP A 306 21.66 3.38 0.07
C ASP A 306 21.30 3.73 1.51
N ALA A 307 22.14 3.35 2.48
CA ALA A 307 21.96 3.70 3.89
C ALA A 307 21.84 5.22 4.11
N LYS A 308 22.62 6.06 3.41
CA LYS A 308 22.49 7.52 3.48
C LYS A 308 21.12 7.99 3.00
N LYS A 309 20.66 7.50 1.85
CA LYS A 309 19.32 7.82 1.32
C LYS A 309 18.21 7.36 2.26
N ILE A 310 18.37 6.20 2.90
CA ILE A 310 17.42 5.68 3.91
C ILE A 310 17.36 6.63 5.11
N VAL A 311 18.50 7.15 5.60
CA VAL A 311 18.49 8.15 6.67
C VAL A 311 17.73 9.41 6.24
N THR A 312 17.93 9.90 5.01
CA THR A 312 17.17 11.04 4.48
C THR A 312 15.67 10.76 4.47
N LEU A 313 15.26 9.56 4.07
CA LEU A 313 13.85 9.15 4.07
C LEU A 313 13.27 9.13 5.49
N LEU A 314 13.99 8.54 6.46
CA LEU A 314 13.57 8.49 7.86
C LEU A 314 13.44 9.90 8.48
N VAL A 315 14.30 10.84 8.08
CA VAL A 315 14.19 12.25 8.48
C VAL A 315 12.96 12.89 7.84
N GLY A 316 12.63 12.55 6.60
CA GLY A 316 11.37 12.92 5.95
C GLY A 316 10.15 12.47 6.76
N ASP A 317 10.11 11.20 7.15
CA ASP A 317 9.03 10.64 7.99
C ASP A 317 8.93 11.32 9.36
N LEU A 318 10.08 11.67 9.96
CA LEU A 318 10.11 12.45 11.19
C LEU A 318 9.54 13.86 10.98
N ASN A 319 9.91 14.52 9.89
CA ASN A 319 9.40 15.84 9.55
C ASN A 319 7.88 15.83 9.30
N GLU A 320 7.32 14.79 8.66
CA GLU A 320 5.87 14.65 8.50
C GLU A 320 5.15 14.62 9.87
N ARG A 321 5.69 13.87 10.84
CA ARG A 321 5.13 13.83 12.22
C ARG A 321 5.23 15.18 12.94
N LEU A 322 6.31 15.92 12.69
CA LEU A 322 6.56 17.20 13.34
C LEU A 322 5.86 18.40 12.69
N LYS A 323 5.20 18.20 11.53
CA LYS A 323 4.38 19.23 10.90
C LYS A 323 3.26 19.71 11.80
N GLU A 324 2.63 18.81 12.56
CA GLU A 324 1.55 19.17 13.51
C GLU A 324 2.04 20.14 14.59
N GLU A 325 3.32 20.04 14.97
CA GLU A 325 3.98 20.89 15.95
C GLU A 325 4.66 22.12 15.32
N ASN A 326 4.48 22.36 14.02
CA ASN A 326 5.17 23.42 13.26
C ASN A 326 6.71 23.36 13.40
N ILE A 327 7.30 22.16 13.37
CA ILE A 327 8.75 22.00 13.45
C ILE A 327 9.26 21.34 12.17
N HIS A 328 10.34 21.88 11.62
CA HIS A 328 11.05 21.29 10.50
C HIS A 328 12.54 21.09 10.84
N ILE A 329 13.07 19.90 10.57
CA ILE A 329 14.45 19.55 10.88
C ILE A 329 15.24 19.26 9.62
N THR A 330 16.45 19.78 9.59
CA THR A 330 17.48 19.46 8.60
C THR A 330 18.73 18.92 9.30
N LEU A 331 19.28 17.82 8.76
CA LEU A 331 20.54 17.25 9.22
C LEU A 331 21.66 17.67 8.26
N GLU A 332 22.82 18.01 8.80
CA GLU A 332 24.04 18.16 7.99
C GLU A 332 24.56 16.81 7.48
N ASP A 333 25.32 16.83 6.38
CA ASP A 333 25.83 15.62 5.73
C ASP A 333 26.80 14.81 6.61
N ASP A 334 27.48 15.48 7.54
CA ASP A 334 28.35 14.87 8.54
C ASP A 334 27.54 14.10 9.60
N VAL A 335 26.39 14.62 10.03
CA VAL A 335 25.43 13.95 10.91
C VAL A 335 24.84 12.72 10.22
N VAL A 336 24.42 12.85 8.96
CA VAL A 336 23.94 11.70 8.18
C VAL A 336 25.04 10.63 8.08
N SER A 337 26.27 11.04 7.79
CA SER A 337 27.41 10.12 7.70
C SER A 337 27.74 9.48 9.05
N TYR A 338 27.60 10.21 10.16
CA TYR A 338 27.74 9.69 11.52
C TYR A 338 26.67 8.64 11.84
N ILE A 339 25.41 8.89 11.48
CA ILE A 339 24.31 7.92 11.69
C ILE A 339 24.57 6.65 10.89
N VAL A 340 24.94 6.76 9.62
CA VAL A 340 25.27 5.59 8.79
C VAL A 340 26.48 4.84 9.36
N LYS A 341 27.54 5.54 9.80
CA LYS A 341 28.73 4.88 10.35
C LYS A 341 28.43 4.04 11.58
N ASN A 342 27.53 4.50 12.45
CA ASN A 342 27.23 3.85 13.72
C ASN A 342 26.00 2.93 13.69
N GLY A 343 25.11 3.09 12.71
CA GLY A 343 23.82 2.38 12.65
C GLY A 343 23.64 1.46 11.44
N PHE A 344 24.54 1.48 10.46
CA PHE A 344 24.52 0.54 9.35
C PHE A 344 25.60 -0.53 9.55
N SER A 345 25.19 -1.79 9.51
CA SER A 345 26.10 -2.93 9.37
C SER A 345 25.62 -3.80 8.21
N GLU A 346 26.55 -4.50 7.57
CA GLU A 346 26.19 -5.44 6.51
C GLU A 346 25.36 -6.62 7.03
N GLU A 347 25.43 -6.92 8.34
CA GLU A 347 24.73 -8.02 9.00
C GLU A 347 23.27 -7.69 9.33
N TYR A 348 23.01 -6.49 9.84
CA TYR A 348 21.68 -6.08 10.27
C TYR A 348 20.97 -5.14 9.27
N GLY A 349 21.65 -4.82 8.16
CA GLY A 349 21.17 -3.92 7.13
C GLY A 349 20.82 -2.54 7.69
N ALA A 350 19.69 -1.99 7.23
CA ALA A 350 19.21 -0.68 7.67
C ALA A 350 18.44 -0.69 9.00
N ARG A 351 18.17 -1.87 9.59
CA ARG A 351 17.31 -2.01 10.78
C ARG A 351 17.77 -1.15 11.97
N PRO A 352 19.09 -1.05 12.30
CA PRO A 352 19.52 -0.25 13.43
C PRO A 352 19.48 1.27 13.17
N LEU A 353 19.41 1.72 11.92
CA LEU A 353 19.39 3.16 11.57
C LEU A 353 18.22 3.90 12.22
N ARG A 354 17.01 3.31 12.16
CA ARG A 354 15.81 3.90 12.77
C ARG A 354 15.97 4.07 14.28
N ARG A 355 16.49 3.05 14.96
CA ARG A 355 16.74 3.08 16.41
C ARG A 355 17.82 4.11 16.79
N LEU A 356 18.86 4.24 15.98
CA LEU A 356 19.91 5.22 16.21
C LEU A 356 19.40 6.65 16.00
N LEU A 357 18.60 6.89 14.97
CA LEU A 357 17.94 8.17 14.73
C LEU A 357 17.01 8.54 15.89
N GLN A 358 16.17 7.61 16.35
CA GLN A 358 15.30 7.83 17.52
C GLN A 358 16.11 8.18 18.78
N SER A 359 17.08 7.33 19.13
CA SER A 359 17.84 7.48 20.38
C SER A 359 18.78 8.70 20.41
N LYS A 360 19.24 9.18 19.25
CA LYS A 360 20.22 10.26 19.17
C LYS A 360 19.65 11.59 18.69
N ILE A 361 18.79 11.56 17.68
CA ILE A 361 18.20 12.75 17.08
C ILE A 361 16.88 13.09 17.76
N GLU A 362 15.92 12.16 17.83
CA GLU A 362 14.60 12.44 18.44
C GLU A 362 14.73 12.81 19.92
N ASN A 363 15.57 12.11 20.68
CA ASN A 363 15.83 12.46 22.09
C ASN A 363 16.43 13.86 22.26
N LEU A 364 17.39 14.23 21.42
CA LEU A 364 18.03 15.55 21.45
C LEU A 364 17.04 16.66 21.09
N LEU A 365 16.11 16.39 20.17
CA LEU A 365 15.04 17.30 19.80
C LEU A 365 14.01 17.44 20.91
N ALA A 366 13.60 16.34 21.54
CA ALA A 366 12.67 16.37 22.66
C ALA A 366 13.20 17.25 23.80
N ASP A 367 14.46 17.06 24.19
CA ASP A 367 15.12 17.90 25.20
C ASP A 367 15.14 19.38 24.81
N PHE A 368 15.37 19.68 23.53
CA PHE A 368 15.40 21.05 23.02
C PHE A 368 14.02 21.71 23.01
N ILE A 369 13.00 20.99 22.52
CA ILE A 369 11.62 21.46 22.47
C ILE A 369 11.12 21.79 23.87
N LEU A 370 11.39 20.92 24.85
CA LEU A 370 11.03 21.15 26.26
C LEU A 370 11.78 22.34 26.85
N LYS A 371 13.10 22.47 26.63
CA LYS A 371 13.91 23.58 27.16
C LYS A 371 13.53 24.95 26.58
N LYS A 372 13.14 24.98 25.30
CA LYS A 372 12.78 26.22 24.59
C LYS A 372 11.28 26.50 24.59
N ASN A 373 10.48 25.60 25.17
CA ASN A 373 9.02 25.69 25.23
C ASN A 373 8.39 26.00 23.87
N ILE A 374 8.82 25.26 22.83
CA ILE A 374 8.45 25.51 21.41
C ILE A 374 7.02 25.05 21.08
N VAL A 375 6.33 24.41 22.02
CA VAL A 375 4.97 23.88 21.85
C VAL A 375 3.98 25.02 21.58
N ASN A 376 3.14 24.88 20.55
CA ASN A 376 2.11 25.85 20.10
C ASN A 376 2.61 27.11 19.37
N ASN A 377 3.76 27.06 18.71
CA ASN A 377 4.21 28.20 17.90
C ASN A 377 3.38 28.35 16.61
N VAL A 378 3.02 29.59 16.27
CA VAL A 378 2.27 29.92 15.03
C VAL A 378 3.19 29.89 13.79
N LYS A 379 4.50 30.03 13.97
CA LYS A 379 5.50 30.00 12.90
C LYS A 379 6.28 28.70 12.94
N THR A 380 6.57 28.16 11.76
CA THR A 380 7.42 26.98 11.61
C THR A 380 8.82 27.25 12.12
N VAL A 381 9.28 26.46 13.08
CA VAL A 381 10.64 26.53 13.62
C VAL A 381 11.55 25.62 12.80
N GLU A 382 12.59 26.19 12.19
CA GLU A 382 13.59 25.43 11.45
C GLU A 382 14.76 25.08 12.36
N ILE A 383 14.93 23.78 12.63
CA ILE A 383 16.00 23.24 13.47
C ILE A 383 17.06 22.59 12.58
N LYS A 384 18.29 23.08 12.69
CA LYS A 384 19.44 22.47 12.00
C LYS A 384 20.30 21.71 12.99
N VAL A 385 20.51 20.42 12.75
CA VAL A 385 21.36 19.54 13.58
C VAL A 385 22.70 19.32 12.88
N GLY A 386 23.79 19.55 13.62
CA GLY A 386 25.16 19.35 13.16
C GLY A 386 26.00 18.53 14.13
N LEU A 387 27.28 18.36 13.80
CA LEU A 387 28.23 17.61 14.60
C LEU A 387 29.35 18.54 15.13
N LYS A 388 29.59 18.55 16.44
CA LYS A 388 30.75 19.22 17.06
C LYS A 388 31.44 18.26 18.02
N ASP A 389 32.75 18.09 17.88
CA ASP A 389 33.57 17.18 18.71
C ASP A 389 32.97 15.76 18.83
N ASN A 390 32.45 15.25 17.70
CA ASN A 390 31.79 13.95 17.62
C ASN A 390 30.51 13.82 18.48
N ARG A 391 29.93 14.96 18.90
CA ARG A 391 28.64 15.07 19.59
C ARG A 391 27.63 15.78 18.71
N LEU A 392 26.39 15.31 18.75
CA LEU A 392 25.29 15.92 18.03
C LEU A 392 24.86 17.20 18.76
N VAL A 393 24.71 18.28 18.01
CA VAL A 393 24.34 19.60 18.53
C VAL A 393 23.32 20.26 17.62
N ILE A 394 22.44 21.08 18.21
CA ILE A 394 21.55 21.96 17.44
C ILE A 394 22.33 23.22 17.11
N LEU A 395 22.54 23.48 15.83
CA LEU A 395 23.33 24.61 15.32
C LEU A 395 22.48 25.88 15.17
N HIS A 396 21.21 25.73 14.80
CA HIS A 396 20.33 26.87 14.53
C HIS A 396 18.88 26.51 14.83
N SER A 397 18.15 27.47 15.41
CA SER A 397 16.68 27.47 15.48
C SER A 397 16.22 28.84 14.98
N LYS A 398 15.51 28.88 13.86
CA LYS A 398 14.96 30.10 13.28
C LYS A 398 13.44 30.11 13.36
#